data_AF-A0A853BJY3-F1
#
_entry.id   AF-A0A853BJY3-F1
#
_cell.length_a   1.000
_cell.length_b   1.000
_cell.length_c   1.000
_cell.angle_alpha   90.00
_cell.angle_beta   90.00
_cell.angle_gamma   90.00
#
_symmetry.space_group_name_H-M   'P 1'
#
loop_
_entity.id
_entity.type
_entity.pdbx_description
1 polymer ?
#
loop_
_entity_poly.entity_id
_entity_poly.type
_entity_poly.pdbx_seq_one_letter_code
_entity_poly.pdbx_strand_id
1 'polypeptide(L)'
;MSSEAAAAEHPLWGWAVESWRWGWANLDDPVAPLLGEHLLLSSAAIAIGLAAAVPLGLLSVRYRVLYPPVLTGVNTLYAVPSLALFFLLLPYTAFSPWTAILPLALYTLAILVPNVVDGLTQVPDHVRQAAVAMGFGPLRRLLLVELPVALPVIIAGLRVASVATISMVSVASLVGLGGLGGLITDGFNRDFAAPVVVGIVLSVLLAFAADGGLVLLQRALTPWARRDTRPGRRRRAADRAARAAAAPRTAAPEPEEAP
;
A
#
# COMPACT_ATOMS: atom_id res chain seq x y z
N MET A 1 -1.36 36.04 -44.12
CA MET A 1 -1.77 34.62 -44.09
C MET A 1 -0.56 33.66 -44.04
N SER A 2 0.54 34.03 -43.37
CA SER A 2 1.76 33.20 -43.29
C SER A 2 2.33 33.07 -41.88
N SER A 3 1.57 33.47 -40.84
CA SER A 3 1.99 33.35 -39.44
C SER A 3 1.29 32.22 -38.65
N GLU A 4 0.29 31.56 -39.23
CA GLU A 4 -0.43 30.44 -38.57
C GLU A 4 0.16 29.05 -38.90
N ALA A 5 1.03 28.94 -39.91
CA ALA A 5 1.57 27.65 -40.36
C ALA A 5 2.82 27.16 -39.60
N ALA A 6 3.45 28.00 -38.77
CA ALA A 6 4.64 27.63 -38.00
C ALA A 6 4.35 27.03 -36.62
N ALA A 7 3.08 27.02 -36.18
CA ALA A 7 2.69 26.60 -34.83
C ALA A 7 2.40 25.09 -34.69
N ALA A 8 2.53 24.29 -35.76
CA ALA A 8 1.96 22.94 -35.83
C ALA A 8 2.97 21.77 -35.89
N GLU A 9 4.28 22.01 -35.74
CA GLU A 9 5.30 20.95 -35.96
C GLU A 9 6.21 20.65 -34.76
N HIS A 10 5.74 20.85 -33.53
CA HIS A 10 6.32 20.08 -32.42
C HIS A 10 5.60 18.74 -32.37
N PRO A 11 6.19 17.63 -32.87
CA PRO A 11 5.58 16.32 -32.70
C PRO A 11 5.28 16.10 -31.21
N LEU A 12 4.16 15.43 -30.90
CA LEU A 12 3.80 15.03 -29.54
C LEU A 12 4.88 14.19 -28.83
N TRP A 13 5.97 13.85 -29.51
CA TRP A 13 7.12 13.15 -28.96
C TRP A 13 8.27 14.08 -28.57
N GLY A 14 8.26 15.34 -29.03
CA GLY A 14 9.32 16.33 -28.79
C GLY A 14 9.49 16.65 -27.32
N TRP A 15 8.39 16.90 -26.61
CA TRP A 15 8.42 17.12 -25.16
C TRP A 15 8.88 15.86 -24.41
N ALA A 16 8.52 14.66 -24.88
CA ALA A 16 8.94 13.41 -24.24
C ALA A 16 10.45 13.16 -24.39
N VAL A 17 10.99 13.42 -25.59
CA VAL A 17 12.43 13.34 -25.85
C VAL A 17 13.18 14.41 -25.07
N GLU A 18 12.62 15.62 -24.94
CA GLU A 18 13.19 16.71 -24.14
C GLU A 18 13.22 16.35 -22.66
N SER A 19 12.11 15.87 -22.09
CA SER A 19 12.06 15.36 -20.71
C SER A 19 13.05 14.22 -20.48
N TRP A 20 13.15 13.29 -21.42
CA TRP A 20 14.10 12.18 -21.34
C TRP A 20 15.55 12.66 -21.34
N ARG A 21 15.89 13.54 -22.30
CA ARG A 21 17.23 14.14 -22.41
C ARG A 21 17.58 14.95 -21.17
N TRP A 22 16.64 15.76 -20.69
CA TRP A 22 16.81 16.58 -19.50
C TRP A 22 17.03 15.70 -18.27
N GLY A 23 16.20 14.67 -18.07
CA GLY A 23 16.35 13.74 -16.95
C GLY A 23 17.69 13.03 -16.97
N TRP A 24 18.14 12.57 -18.14
CA TRP A 24 19.45 11.92 -18.28
C TRP A 24 20.62 12.89 -18.03
N ALA A 25 20.52 14.13 -18.51
CA ALA A 25 21.54 15.14 -18.32
C ALA A 25 21.64 15.64 -16.86
N ASN A 26 20.56 15.55 -16.09
CA ASN A 26 20.46 16.04 -14.71
C ASN A 26 20.32 14.89 -13.69
N LEU A 27 20.82 13.70 -14.05
CA LEU A 27 20.78 12.50 -13.21
C LEU A 27 21.51 12.74 -11.87
N ASP A 28 22.72 13.32 -11.94
CA ASP A 28 23.56 13.55 -10.76
C ASP A 28 23.05 14.72 -9.91
N ASP A 29 22.58 15.80 -10.55
CA ASP A 29 22.01 16.97 -9.91
C ASP A 29 20.91 17.58 -10.81
N PRO A 30 19.66 17.76 -10.33
CA PRO A 30 19.17 17.53 -8.97
C PRO A 30 18.47 16.17 -8.77
N VAL A 31 18.41 15.28 -9.77
CA VAL A 31 17.53 14.10 -9.71
C VAL A 31 17.95 13.10 -8.60
N ALA A 32 19.21 12.68 -8.55
CA ALA A 32 19.67 11.68 -7.57
C ALA A 32 19.53 12.13 -6.10
N PRO A 33 19.92 13.38 -5.72
CA PRO A 33 19.69 13.89 -4.37
C PRO A 33 18.20 13.91 -4.00
N LEU A 34 17.33 14.38 -4.90
CA LEU A 34 15.90 14.46 -4.66
C LEU A 34 15.24 13.08 -4.56
N LEU A 35 15.70 12.10 -5.34
CA LEU A 35 15.28 10.71 -5.19
C LEU A 35 15.67 10.15 -3.81
N GLY A 36 16.92 10.41 -3.37
CA GLY A 36 17.41 9.99 -2.07
C GLY A 36 16.63 10.59 -0.91
N GLU A 37 16.34 11.89 -0.97
CA GLU A 37 15.48 12.57 0.00
C GLU A 37 14.07 11.97 0.02
N HIS A 38 13.48 11.74 -1.16
CA HIS A 38 12.14 11.17 -1.26
C HIS A 38 12.07 9.77 -0.65
N LEU A 39 13.08 8.94 -0.90
CA LEU A 39 13.24 7.62 -0.28
C LEU A 39 13.39 7.71 1.23
N LEU A 40 14.20 8.63 1.74
CA LEU A 40 14.43 8.81 3.16
C LEU A 40 13.14 9.24 3.87
N LEU A 41 12.46 10.27 3.36
CA LEU A 41 11.22 10.79 3.95
C LEU A 41 10.11 9.73 3.95
N SER A 42 9.90 9.06 2.81
CA SER A 42 8.86 8.02 2.70
C SER A 42 9.15 6.82 3.59
N SER A 43 10.36 6.25 3.52
CA SER A 43 10.71 5.06 4.30
C SER A 43 10.74 5.32 5.81
N ALA A 44 11.24 6.47 6.25
CA ALA A 44 11.22 6.87 7.66
C ALA A 44 9.77 7.02 8.17
N ALA A 45 8.91 7.71 7.41
CA ALA A 45 7.50 7.87 7.79
C ALA A 45 6.76 6.54 7.85
N ILE A 46 6.96 5.66 6.86
CA ILE A 46 6.35 4.33 6.82
C ILE A 46 6.84 3.49 8.01
N ALA A 47 8.14 3.49 8.30
CA ALA A 47 8.71 2.73 9.40
C ALA A 47 8.17 3.20 10.76
N ILE A 48 8.11 4.50 11.00
CA ILE A 48 7.57 5.08 12.23
C ILE A 48 6.07 4.78 12.35
N GLY A 49 5.30 4.99 11.27
CA GLY A 49 3.87 4.71 11.24
C GLY A 49 3.57 3.24 11.51
N LEU A 50 4.33 2.31 10.92
CA LEU A 50 4.21 0.87 11.16
C LEU A 50 4.60 0.50 12.59
N ALA A 51 5.71 1.04 13.10
CA ALA A 51 6.18 0.81 14.46
C ALA A 51 5.17 1.29 15.52
N ALA A 52 4.39 2.33 15.22
CA ALA A 52 3.29 2.80 16.07
C ALA A 52 1.97 2.04 15.84
N ALA A 53 1.66 1.68 14.59
CA ALA A 53 0.42 1.00 14.24
C ALA A 53 0.33 -0.42 14.82
N VAL A 54 1.44 -1.17 14.82
CA VAL A 54 1.48 -2.54 15.36
C VAL A 54 1.10 -2.59 16.84
N PRO A 55 1.73 -1.84 17.77
CA PRO A 55 1.35 -1.87 19.18
C PRO A 55 -0.05 -1.30 19.42
N LEU A 56 -0.47 -0.23 18.73
CA LEU A 56 -1.81 0.34 18.87
C LEU A 56 -2.90 -0.64 18.38
N GLY A 57 -2.67 -1.29 17.25
CA GLY A 57 -3.57 -2.32 16.72
C GLY A 57 -3.64 -3.53 17.65
N LEU A 58 -2.51 -4.01 18.16
CA LEU A 58 -2.47 -5.11 19.13
C LEU A 58 -3.24 -4.76 20.42
N LEU A 59 -3.05 -3.54 20.92
CA LEU A 59 -3.75 -3.07 22.12
C LEU A 59 -5.27 -2.99 21.88
N SER A 60 -5.68 -2.55 20.69
CA SER A 60 -7.08 -2.49 20.27
C SER A 60 -7.73 -3.87 20.14
N VAL A 61 -6.98 -4.88 19.67
CA VAL A 61 -7.45 -6.27 19.62
C VAL A 61 -7.56 -6.86 21.02
N ARG A 62 -6.58 -6.57 21.90
CA ARG A 62 -6.59 -7.05 23.28
C ARG A 62 -7.71 -6.43 24.10
N TYR A 63 -7.96 -5.13 23.93
CA TYR A 63 -8.99 -4.39 24.63
C TYR A 63 -9.96 -3.80 23.60
N ARG A 64 -10.98 -4.58 23.24
CA ARG A 64 -11.97 -4.20 22.20
C ARG A 64 -12.61 -2.82 22.42
N VAL A 65 -12.72 -2.37 23.67
CA VAL A 65 -13.22 -1.03 24.03
C VAL A 65 -12.35 0.12 23.54
N LEU A 66 -11.06 -0.12 23.28
CA LEU A 66 -10.13 0.89 22.78
C LEU A 66 -10.23 1.07 21.25
N TYR A 67 -10.77 0.10 20.52
CA TYR A 67 -10.81 0.18 19.06
C TYR A 67 -11.67 1.35 18.54
N PRO A 68 -12.93 1.56 18.99
CA PRO A 68 -13.74 2.69 18.52
C PRO A 68 -13.11 4.08 18.72
N PRO A 69 -12.56 4.45 19.90
CA PRO A 69 -11.93 5.76 20.07
C PRO A 69 -10.63 5.89 19.26
N VAL A 70 -9.80 4.84 19.19
CA VAL A 70 -8.58 4.86 18.36
C VAL A 70 -8.94 5.06 16.89
N LEU A 71 -9.90 4.30 16.38
CA LEU A 71 -10.34 4.39 14.99
C LEU A 71 -10.90 5.78 14.67
N THR A 72 -11.73 6.33 15.55
CA THR A 72 -12.25 7.69 15.42
C THR A 72 -11.10 8.70 15.40
N GLY A 73 -10.13 8.59 16.31
CA GLY A 73 -8.98 9.49 16.38
C GLY A 73 -8.14 9.47 15.10
N VAL A 74 -7.77 8.29 14.61
CA VAL A 74 -6.95 8.18 13.39
C VAL A 74 -7.69 8.62 12.13
N ASN A 75 -9.00 8.34 12.02
CA ASN A 75 -9.80 8.79 10.88
C ASN A 75 -10.03 10.31 10.89
N THR A 76 -10.19 10.89 12.08
CA THR A 76 -10.30 12.35 12.23
C THR A 76 -9.00 13.03 11.80
N LEU A 77 -7.86 12.45 12.18
CA LEU A 77 -6.54 12.92 11.77
C LEU A 77 -6.36 12.80 10.24
N TYR A 78 -6.79 11.68 9.66
CA TYR A 78 -6.73 11.45 8.21
C TYR A 78 -7.61 12.44 7.42
N ALA A 79 -8.67 12.97 8.03
CA ALA A 79 -9.54 13.98 7.41
C ALA A 79 -8.90 15.37 7.37
N VAL A 80 -7.90 15.66 8.21
CA VAL A 80 -7.14 16.91 8.13
C VAL A 80 -6.37 16.91 6.80
N PRO A 81 -6.27 18.04 6.07
CA PRO A 81 -5.41 18.12 4.88
C PRO A 81 -3.93 18.01 5.24
N SER A 82 -3.15 17.25 4.47
CA SER A 82 -1.73 17.03 4.75
C SER A 82 -0.92 18.32 4.72
N LEU A 83 -1.27 19.22 3.78
CA LEU A 83 -0.68 20.54 3.66
C LEU A 83 -0.85 21.37 4.94
N ALA A 84 -2.02 21.32 5.57
CA ALA A 84 -2.27 22.04 6.81
C ALA A 84 -1.41 21.51 7.96
N LEU A 85 -1.20 20.19 8.04
CA LEU A 85 -0.31 19.60 9.05
C LEU A 85 1.15 20.00 8.85
N PHE A 86 1.62 20.13 7.60
CA PHE A 86 2.97 20.65 7.33
C PHE A 86 3.13 22.09 7.85
N PHE A 87 2.21 22.99 7.51
CA PHE A 87 2.25 24.38 8.00
C PHE A 87 2.13 24.48 9.52
N LEU A 88 1.32 23.63 10.15
CA LEU A 88 1.16 23.59 11.59
C LEU A 88 2.46 23.22 12.31
N LEU A 89 3.29 22.36 11.72
CA LEU A 89 4.55 21.90 12.31
C LEU A 89 5.73 22.84 12.10
N LEU A 90 5.71 23.66 11.04
CA LEU A 90 6.81 24.58 10.71
C LEU A 90 7.31 25.42 11.90
N PRO A 91 6.47 26.03 12.77
CA PRO A 91 6.96 26.82 13.90
C PRO A 91 7.73 25.98 14.93
N TYR A 92 7.46 24.67 15.00
CA TYR A 92 8.02 23.76 15.99
C TYR A 92 9.26 23.02 15.47
N THR A 93 9.26 22.61 14.20
CA THR A 93 10.31 21.79 13.60
C THR A 93 11.15 22.54 12.56
N ALA A 94 10.80 23.79 12.22
CA ALA A 94 11.42 24.58 11.17
C ALA A 94 11.46 23.83 9.81
N PHE A 95 12.52 24.01 9.02
CA PHE A 95 12.74 23.28 7.76
C PHE A 95 13.47 21.95 7.97
N SER A 96 13.19 21.26 9.09
CA SER A 96 13.74 19.94 9.37
C SER A 96 12.99 18.85 8.59
N PRO A 97 13.64 17.72 8.24
CA PRO A 97 12.95 16.54 7.71
C PRO A 97 11.76 16.08 8.56
N TRP A 98 11.79 16.33 9.88
CA TRP A 98 10.70 16.00 10.79
C TRP A 98 9.37 16.68 10.48
N THR A 99 9.41 17.87 9.86
CA THR A 99 8.20 18.60 9.43
C THR A 99 7.41 17.80 8.39
N ALA A 100 8.11 17.04 7.53
CA ALA A 100 7.48 16.13 6.58
C ALA A 100 7.21 14.75 7.21
N ILE A 101 8.19 14.18 7.94
CA ILE A 101 8.09 12.82 8.47
C ILE A 101 6.91 12.66 9.45
N LEU A 102 6.66 13.63 10.34
CA LEU A 102 5.63 13.49 11.36
C LEU A 102 4.22 13.36 10.77
N PRO A 103 3.73 14.27 9.90
CA PRO A 103 2.41 14.10 9.27
C PRO A 103 2.34 12.83 8.45
N LEU A 104 3.36 12.53 7.64
CA LEU A 104 3.40 11.33 6.81
C LEU A 104 3.31 10.04 7.67
N ALA A 105 4.00 10.01 8.81
CA ALA A 105 3.92 8.89 9.75
C ALA A 105 2.54 8.79 10.39
N LEU A 106 1.89 9.92 10.69
CA LEU A 106 0.51 9.96 11.20
C LEU A 106 -0.51 9.44 10.18
N TYR A 107 -0.38 9.79 8.89
CA TYR A 107 -1.22 9.21 7.83
C TYR A 107 -0.96 7.72 7.67
N THR A 108 0.32 7.32 7.67
CA THR A 108 0.70 5.89 7.59
C THR A 108 0.09 5.12 8.77
N LEU A 109 0.17 5.67 9.98
CA LEU A 109 -0.46 5.13 11.18
C LEU A 109 -1.98 4.96 10.98
N ALA A 110 -2.66 5.99 10.46
CA ALA A 110 -4.11 5.94 10.24
C ALA A 110 -4.53 4.87 9.22
N ILE A 111 -3.74 4.67 8.17
CA ILE A 111 -3.98 3.61 7.19
C ILE A 111 -3.68 2.23 7.82
N LEU A 112 -2.62 2.10 8.61
CA LEU A 112 -2.15 0.81 9.09
C LEU A 112 -2.92 0.26 10.29
N VAL A 113 -3.41 1.09 11.21
CA VAL A 113 -4.09 0.62 12.43
C VAL A 113 -5.29 -0.30 12.11
N PRO A 114 -6.23 0.07 11.22
CA PRO A 114 -7.33 -0.83 10.84
C PRO A 114 -6.82 -2.14 10.23
N ASN A 115 -5.82 -2.08 9.35
CA ASN A 115 -5.24 -3.28 8.72
C ASN A 115 -4.59 -4.24 9.72
N VAL A 116 -3.95 -3.71 10.77
CA VAL A 116 -3.38 -4.52 11.86
C VAL A 116 -4.50 -5.18 12.69
N VAL A 117 -5.54 -4.42 13.03
CA VAL A 117 -6.69 -4.95 13.79
C VAL A 117 -7.43 -6.01 12.98
N ASP A 118 -7.72 -5.74 11.71
CA ASP A 118 -8.39 -6.66 10.80
C ASP A 118 -7.57 -7.93 10.59
N GLY A 119 -6.25 -7.80 10.36
CA GLY A 119 -5.37 -8.95 10.20
C GLY A 119 -5.35 -9.87 11.44
N LEU A 120 -5.28 -9.30 12.63
CA LEU A 120 -5.25 -10.07 13.89
C LEU A 120 -6.62 -10.65 14.28
N THR A 121 -7.72 -9.99 13.91
CA THR A 121 -9.08 -10.48 14.18
C THR A 121 -9.54 -11.53 13.18
N GLN A 122 -8.96 -11.59 11.99
CA GLN A 122 -9.20 -12.65 11.01
C GLN A 122 -8.63 -14.02 11.41
N VAL A 123 -7.77 -14.08 12.43
CA VAL A 123 -7.23 -15.34 12.95
C VAL A 123 -8.36 -16.16 13.58
N PRO A 124 -8.70 -17.36 13.05
CA PRO A 124 -9.84 -18.13 13.55
C PRO A 124 -9.66 -18.55 15.01
N ASP A 125 -10.75 -18.49 15.80
CA ASP A 125 -10.70 -18.82 17.23
C ASP A 125 -10.21 -20.25 17.50
N HIS A 126 -10.54 -21.21 16.62
CA HIS A 126 -10.06 -22.60 16.76
C HIS A 126 -8.53 -22.71 16.62
N VAL A 127 -7.89 -21.86 15.80
CA VAL A 127 -6.42 -21.79 15.68
C VAL A 127 -5.82 -21.24 16.97
N ARG A 128 -6.46 -20.22 17.55
CA ARG A 128 -6.05 -19.62 18.83
C ARG A 128 -6.20 -20.63 19.99
N GLN A 129 -7.31 -21.34 20.05
CA GLN A 129 -7.58 -22.37 21.06
C GLN A 129 -6.61 -23.57 20.94
N ALA A 130 -6.33 -24.02 19.72
CA ALA A 130 -5.34 -25.07 19.48
C ALA A 130 -3.94 -24.66 19.95
N ALA A 131 -3.52 -23.43 19.68
CA ALA A 131 -2.23 -22.93 20.17
C ALA A 131 -2.17 -22.89 21.71
N VAL A 132 -3.26 -22.51 22.38
CA VAL A 132 -3.34 -22.55 23.85
C VAL A 132 -3.27 -24.00 24.37
N ALA A 133 -3.99 -24.93 23.74
CA ALA A 133 -3.97 -26.34 24.10
C ALA A 133 -2.57 -26.98 23.92
N MET A 134 -1.80 -26.49 22.96
CA MET A 134 -0.40 -26.88 22.73
C MET A 134 0.60 -26.21 23.70
N GLY A 135 0.12 -25.42 24.67
CA GLY A 135 0.96 -24.80 25.70
C GLY A 135 1.65 -23.50 25.26
N PHE A 136 1.20 -22.84 24.19
CA PHE A 136 1.77 -21.54 23.81
C PHE A 136 1.34 -20.43 24.77
N GLY A 137 2.33 -19.78 25.40
CA GLY A 137 2.10 -18.55 26.16
C GLY A 137 1.66 -17.36 25.27
N PRO A 138 1.12 -16.27 25.85
CA PRO A 138 0.50 -15.18 25.08
C PRO A 138 1.42 -14.54 24.03
N LEU A 139 2.67 -14.23 24.39
CA LEU A 139 3.63 -13.61 23.48
C LEU A 139 4.08 -14.58 22.38
N ARG A 140 4.31 -15.85 22.76
CA ARG A 140 4.72 -16.90 21.81
C ARG A 140 3.61 -17.23 20.82
N ARG A 141 2.35 -17.24 21.28
CA ARG A 141 1.15 -17.38 20.44
C ARG A 141 1.01 -16.22 19.46
N LEU A 142 1.20 -14.99 19.94
CA LEU A 142 1.16 -13.80 19.08
C LEU A 142 2.22 -13.86 17.97
N LEU A 143 3.49 -14.09 18.33
CA LEU A 143 4.60 -14.05 17.37
C LEU A 143 4.63 -15.24 16.41
N LEU A 144 4.27 -16.45 16.87
CA LEU A 144 4.44 -17.67 16.08
C LEU A 144 3.14 -18.18 15.43
N VAL A 145 1.97 -17.70 15.85
CA VAL A 145 0.68 -18.18 15.34
C VAL A 145 -0.16 -17.04 14.77
N GLU A 146 -0.43 -16.01 15.57
CA GLU A 146 -1.36 -14.94 15.17
C GLU A 146 -0.73 -14.01 14.12
N LEU A 147 0.50 -13.54 14.34
CA LEU A 147 1.19 -12.62 13.44
C LEU A 147 1.43 -13.22 12.04
N PRO A 148 1.92 -14.47 11.89
CA PRO A 148 2.11 -15.07 10.56
C PRO A 148 0.80 -15.21 9.76
N VAL A 149 -0.32 -15.45 10.45
CA VAL A 149 -1.65 -15.53 9.83
C VAL A 149 -2.18 -14.13 9.46
N ALA A 150 -1.92 -13.13 10.28
CA ALA A 150 -2.29 -11.73 10.04
C ALA A 150 -1.40 -11.03 9.00
N LEU A 151 -0.17 -11.53 8.80
CA LEU A 151 0.88 -10.88 8.01
C LEU A 151 0.46 -10.52 6.57
N PRO A 152 -0.26 -11.37 5.80
CA PRO A 152 -0.71 -11.01 4.46
C PRO A 152 -1.61 -9.76 4.43
N VAL A 153 -2.47 -9.60 5.45
CA VAL A 153 -3.39 -8.47 5.56
C VAL A 153 -2.62 -7.21 5.95
N ILE A 154 -1.70 -7.33 6.92
CA ILE A 154 -0.86 -6.21 7.34
C ILE A 154 0.01 -5.72 6.17
N ILE A 155 0.60 -6.63 5.38
CA ILE A 155 1.39 -6.23 4.21
C ILE A 155 0.50 -5.62 3.12
N ALA A 156 -0.72 -6.11 2.92
CA ALA A 156 -1.66 -5.47 2.00
C ALA A 156 -1.96 -4.02 2.43
N GLY A 157 -2.16 -3.76 3.72
CA GLY A 157 -2.29 -2.41 4.26
C GLY A 157 -1.03 -1.57 4.08
N LEU A 158 0.14 -2.16 4.32
CA LEU A 158 1.45 -1.50 4.14
C LEU A 158 1.71 -1.09 2.70
N ARG A 159 1.23 -1.87 1.72
CA ARG A 159 1.30 -1.52 0.30
C ARG A 159 0.52 -0.25 -0.01
N VAL A 160 -0.72 -0.19 0.46
CA VAL A 160 -1.58 1.01 0.31
C VAL A 160 -0.95 2.21 1.01
N ALA A 161 -0.49 2.04 2.26
CA ALA A 161 0.18 3.10 3.02
C ALA A 161 1.44 3.59 2.32
N SER A 162 2.24 2.69 1.74
CA SER A 162 3.50 3.05 1.08
C SER A 162 3.26 3.89 -0.16
N VAL A 163 2.33 3.49 -1.03
CA VAL A 163 1.98 4.24 -2.23
C VAL A 163 1.40 5.61 -1.86
N ALA A 164 0.50 5.66 -0.87
CA ALA A 164 -0.08 6.90 -0.38
C ALA A 164 0.98 7.85 0.19
N THR A 165 1.92 7.34 0.99
CA THR A 165 2.99 8.13 1.60
C THR A 165 3.97 8.65 0.55
N ILE A 166 4.36 7.84 -0.44
CA ILE A 166 5.20 8.30 -1.58
C ILE A 166 4.50 9.45 -2.31
N SER A 167 3.20 9.31 -2.60
CA SER A 167 2.43 10.41 -3.19
C SER A 167 2.37 11.66 -2.32
N MET A 168 2.26 11.53 -1.00
CA MET A 168 2.19 12.66 -0.07
C MET A 168 3.53 13.36 0.13
N VAL A 169 4.66 12.66 -0.02
CA VAL A 169 5.99 13.30 -0.01
C VAL A 169 6.08 14.34 -1.13
N SER A 170 5.49 14.09 -2.30
CA SER A 170 5.45 15.08 -3.38
C SER A 170 4.66 16.35 -3.01
N VAL A 171 3.62 16.22 -2.18
CA VAL A 171 2.84 17.38 -1.68
C VAL A 171 3.67 18.21 -0.71
N ALA A 172 4.53 17.56 0.09
CA ALA A 172 5.38 18.25 1.05
C ALA A 172 6.35 19.24 0.35
N SER A 173 6.70 19.00 -0.93
CA SER A 173 7.53 19.91 -1.73
C SER A 173 6.93 21.31 -1.90
N LEU A 174 5.61 21.46 -1.75
CA LEU A 174 4.95 22.78 -1.74
C LEU A 174 5.36 23.64 -0.53
N VAL A 175 5.90 23.01 0.52
CA VAL A 175 6.42 23.65 1.72
C VAL A 175 7.97 23.63 1.73
N GLY A 176 8.58 23.28 0.59
CA GLY A 176 10.03 23.22 0.43
C GLY A 176 10.70 21.93 0.96
N LEU A 177 9.93 20.88 1.23
CA LEU A 177 10.42 19.61 1.80
C LEU A 177 9.80 18.44 1.04
N GLY A 178 10.46 17.71 0.13
CA GLY A 178 9.72 16.63 -0.54
C GLY A 178 10.38 15.91 -1.72
N GLY A 179 11.71 15.93 -1.79
CA GLY A 179 12.47 15.16 -2.77
C GLY A 179 11.97 15.35 -4.20
N LEU A 180 11.57 14.27 -4.88
CA LEU A 180 11.11 14.32 -6.29
C LEU A 180 9.96 15.30 -6.57
N GLY A 181 9.10 15.62 -5.59
CA GLY A 181 8.08 16.67 -5.79
C GLY A 181 8.69 18.06 -5.97
N GLY A 182 9.93 18.26 -5.55
CA GLY A 182 10.69 19.48 -5.79
C GLY A 182 10.90 19.73 -7.28
N LEU A 183 11.10 18.69 -8.10
CA LEU A 183 11.19 18.81 -9.56
C LEU A 183 9.87 19.30 -10.18
N ILE A 184 8.75 18.84 -9.61
CA ILE A 184 7.41 19.23 -10.02
C ILE A 184 7.21 20.72 -9.71
N THR A 185 7.42 21.11 -8.46
CA THR A 185 7.27 22.51 -8.02
C THR A 185 8.23 23.45 -8.76
N ASP A 186 9.48 23.04 -8.95
CA ASP A 186 10.49 23.85 -9.64
C ASP A 186 10.16 24.03 -11.13
N GLY A 187 9.79 22.94 -11.82
CA GLY A 187 9.38 23.02 -13.22
C GLY A 187 8.13 23.87 -13.41
N PHE A 188 7.14 23.77 -12.51
CA PHE A 188 5.97 24.67 -12.52
C PHE A 188 6.35 26.13 -12.29
N ASN A 189 7.21 26.43 -11.32
CA ASN A 189 7.62 27.81 -11.02
C ASN A 189 8.46 28.45 -12.14
N ARG A 190 9.13 27.63 -12.95
CA ARG A 190 9.98 28.08 -14.07
C ARG A 190 9.27 28.02 -15.43
N ASP A 191 7.98 27.67 -15.47
CA ASP A 191 7.24 27.37 -16.70
C ASP A 191 7.98 26.38 -17.63
N PHE A 192 8.67 25.41 -17.03
CA PHE A 192 9.47 24.42 -17.74
C PHE A 192 8.97 22.99 -17.46
N ALA A 193 8.36 22.38 -18.47
CA ALA A 193 7.65 21.11 -18.32
C ALA A 193 8.56 19.89 -18.13
N ALA A 194 9.82 19.93 -18.57
CA ALA A 194 10.69 18.76 -18.54
C ALA A 194 10.96 18.23 -17.11
N PRO A 195 11.33 19.07 -16.11
CA PRO A 195 11.43 18.65 -14.71
C PRO A 195 10.12 18.10 -14.13
N VAL A 196 8.98 18.69 -14.51
CA VAL A 196 7.65 18.24 -14.05
C VAL A 196 7.39 16.80 -14.48
N VAL A 197 7.58 16.51 -15.77
CA VAL A 197 7.37 15.17 -16.33
C VAL A 197 8.32 14.15 -15.68
N VAL A 198 9.60 14.50 -15.54
CA VAL A 198 10.59 13.62 -14.89
C VAL A 198 10.22 13.35 -13.44
N GLY A 199 9.84 14.38 -12.67
CA GLY A 199 9.41 14.23 -11.28
C GLY A 199 8.20 13.32 -11.12
N ILE A 200 7.18 13.48 -11.97
CA ILE A 200 5.98 12.62 -11.98
C ILE A 200 6.35 11.17 -12.31
N VAL A 201 7.08 10.95 -13.41
CA VAL A 201 7.43 9.60 -13.87
C VAL A 201 8.28 8.88 -12.82
N LEU A 202 9.30 9.54 -12.27
CA LEU A 202 10.14 8.96 -11.22
C LEU A 202 9.36 8.65 -9.94
N SER A 203 8.42 9.53 -9.54
CA SER A 203 7.57 9.29 -8.36
C SER A 203 6.67 8.07 -8.56
N VAL A 204 6.08 7.92 -9.75
CA VAL A 204 5.24 6.76 -10.11
C VAL A 204 6.07 5.48 -10.15
N LEU A 205 7.24 5.51 -10.79
CA LEU A 205 8.16 4.36 -10.84
C LEU A 205 8.60 3.96 -9.44
N LEU A 206 8.90 4.93 -8.58
CA LEU A 206 9.27 4.68 -7.19
C LEU A 206 8.13 4.02 -6.41
N ALA A 207 6.89 4.49 -6.57
CA ALA A 207 5.72 3.88 -5.97
C ALA A 207 5.52 2.42 -6.41
N PHE A 208 5.66 2.14 -7.71
CA PHE A 208 5.59 0.77 -8.22
C PHE A 208 6.75 -0.11 -7.75
N ALA A 209 7.97 0.44 -7.65
CA ALA A 209 9.12 -0.28 -7.14
C ALA A 209 8.94 -0.65 -5.66
N ALA A 210 8.45 0.29 -4.85
CA ALA A 210 8.15 0.04 -3.44
C ALA A 210 7.03 -1.00 -3.27
N ASP A 211 5.91 -0.87 -4.01
CA ASP A 211 4.82 -1.84 -3.97
C ASP A 211 5.27 -3.24 -4.43
N GLY A 212 6.02 -3.31 -5.54
CA GLY A 212 6.61 -4.54 -6.05
C GLY A 212 7.56 -5.19 -5.03
N GLY A 213 8.40 -4.40 -4.37
CA GLY A 213 9.27 -4.86 -3.29
C GLY A 213 8.49 -5.47 -2.13
N LEU A 214 7.39 -4.82 -1.71
CA LEU A 214 6.51 -5.36 -0.66
C LEU A 214 5.78 -6.63 -1.09
N VAL A 215 5.38 -6.75 -2.36
CA VAL A 215 4.81 -7.99 -2.90
C VAL A 215 5.83 -9.12 -2.87
N LEU A 216 7.08 -8.86 -3.26
CA LEU A 216 8.16 -9.84 -3.19
C LEU A 216 8.45 -10.25 -1.74
N LEU A 217 8.48 -9.29 -0.82
CA LEU A 217 8.63 -9.53 0.61
C LEU A 217 7.49 -10.40 1.16
N GLN A 218 6.24 -10.06 0.84
CA GLN A 218 5.08 -10.87 1.22
C GLN A 218 5.20 -12.30 0.68
N ARG A 219 5.60 -12.44 -0.58
CA ARG A 219 5.78 -13.72 -1.27
C ARG A 219 6.84 -14.60 -0.61
N ALA A 220 7.89 -14.00 -0.06
CA ALA A 220 8.95 -14.68 0.68
C ALA A 220 8.50 -15.05 2.11
N LEU A 221 7.80 -14.14 2.79
CA LEU A 221 7.37 -14.33 4.18
C LEU A 221 6.12 -15.21 4.33
N THR A 222 5.27 -15.33 3.30
CA THR A 222 3.98 -16.05 3.38
C THR A 222 3.82 -17.12 2.29
N PRO A 223 4.74 -18.11 2.20
CA PRO A 223 4.65 -19.17 1.18
C PRO A 223 3.37 -20.03 1.32
N TRP A 224 2.84 -20.17 2.53
CA TRP A 224 1.63 -20.95 2.82
C TRP A 224 0.34 -20.29 2.30
N ALA A 225 0.28 -18.95 2.23
CA ALA A 225 -0.89 -18.22 1.74
C ALA A 225 -1.20 -18.49 0.25
N ARG A 226 -0.26 -19.11 -0.48
CA ARG A 226 -0.40 -19.48 -1.89
C ARG A 226 -1.32 -20.69 -2.14
N ARG A 227 -1.74 -21.42 -1.11
CA ARG A 227 -2.39 -22.74 -1.31
C ARG A 227 -3.89 -22.71 -1.65
N ASP A 228 -4.58 -21.57 -1.53
CA ASP A 228 -6.05 -21.53 -1.69
C ASP A 228 -6.61 -20.98 -3.01
N THR A 229 -5.77 -20.54 -3.96
CA THR A 229 -6.24 -20.02 -5.26
C THR A 229 -6.00 -21.00 -6.41
N ARG A 230 -6.45 -22.26 -6.28
CA ARG A 230 -6.70 -23.10 -7.47
C ARG A 230 -8.19 -23.00 -7.86
N PRO A 231 -8.59 -21.99 -8.67
CA PRO A 231 -9.98 -21.85 -9.14
C PRO A 231 -10.48 -23.09 -9.91
N GLY A 232 -9.56 -23.91 -10.45
CA GLY A 232 -9.92 -25.13 -11.17
C GLY A 232 -10.46 -26.28 -10.29
N ARG A 233 -10.15 -26.36 -8.99
CA ARG A 233 -10.56 -27.53 -8.18
C ARG A 233 -12.00 -27.42 -7.69
N ARG A 234 -12.45 -26.21 -7.31
CA ARG A 234 -13.86 -25.95 -6.94
C ARG A 234 -14.79 -26.05 -8.14
N ARG A 235 -14.39 -25.50 -9.30
CA ARG A 235 -15.18 -25.58 -10.54
C ARG A 235 -15.31 -27.03 -11.03
N ARG A 236 -14.21 -27.81 -11.04
CA ARG A 236 -14.26 -29.25 -11.37
C ARG A 236 -15.07 -30.08 -10.38
N ALA A 237 -15.09 -29.71 -9.09
CA ALA A 237 -15.92 -30.39 -8.10
C ALA A 237 -17.41 -30.08 -8.30
N ALA A 238 -17.77 -28.82 -8.57
CA ALA A 238 -19.12 -28.41 -8.92
C ALA A 238 -19.60 -29.06 -10.25
N ASP A 239 -18.75 -29.08 -11.27
CA ASP A 239 -19.04 -29.72 -12.56
C ASP A 239 -19.22 -31.24 -12.41
N ARG A 240 -18.44 -31.90 -11.55
CA ARG A 240 -18.62 -33.33 -11.24
C ARG A 240 -19.91 -33.60 -10.48
N ALA A 241 -20.25 -32.76 -9.50
CA ALA A 241 -21.49 -32.90 -8.75
C ALA A 241 -22.72 -32.70 -9.65
N ALA A 242 -22.67 -31.72 -10.56
CA ALA A 242 -23.72 -31.49 -11.55
C ALA A 242 -23.88 -32.68 -12.52
N ARG A 243 -22.77 -33.27 -12.99
CA ARG A 243 -22.81 -34.47 -13.85
C ARG A 243 -23.33 -35.71 -13.13
N ALA A 244 -23.03 -35.88 -11.85
CA ALA A 244 -23.55 -36.99 -11.04
C ALA A 244 -25.05 -36.86 -10.78
N ALA A 245 -25.55 -35.64 -10.59
CA ALA A 245 -26.99 -35.37 -10.41
C ALA A 245 -27.80 -35.53 -11.71
N ALA A 246 -27.18 -35.32 -12.88
CA ALA A 246 -27.80 -35.46 -14.19
C ALA A 246 -27.75 -36.89 -14.76
N ALA A 247 -27.13 -37.85 -14.05
CA ALA A 247 -27.09 -39.23 -14.49
C ALA A 247 -28.52 -39.83 -14.44
N PRO A 248 -29.03 -40.41 -15.54
CA PRO A 248 -30.37 -40.99 -15.56
C PRO A 248 -30.42 -42.13 -14.55
N ARG A 249 -31.37 -42.05 -13.61
CA ARG A 249 -31.71 -43.16 -12.71
C ARG A 249 -32.22 -44.27 -13.61
N THR A 250 -31.35 -45.24 -13.90
CA THR A 250 -31.73 -46.45 -14.64
C THR A 250 -32.93 -47.06 -13.93
N ALA A 251 -34.03 -47.13 -14.66
CA ALA A 251 -35.30 -47.65 -14.20
C ALA A 251 -35.11 -49.01 -13.52
N ALA A 252 -35.77 -49.18 -12.37
CA ALA A 252 -35.87 -50.47 -11.73
C ALA A 252 -36.47 -51.48 -12.71
N PRO A 253 -36.00 -52.74 -12.75
CA PRO A 253 -36.58 -53.75 -13.63
C PRO A 253 -38.05 -53.93 -13.25
N GLU A 254 -38.94 -53.81 -14.23
CA GLU A 254 -40.37 -54.07 -14.06
C GLU A 254 -40.58 -55.51 -13.58
N PRO A 255 -41.47 -55.73 -12.60
CA PRO A 255 -41.79 -57.08 -12.15
C PRO A 255 -42.56 -57.80 -13.26
N GLU A 256 -41.97 -58.89 -13.73
CA GLU A 256 -42.51 -59.86 -14.66
C GLU A 256 -43.87 -60.37 -14.16
N GLU A 257 -44.95 -59.94 -14.82
CA GLU A 257 -46.29 -60.49 -14.63
C GLU A 257 -46.34 -61.93 -15.16
N ALA A 258 -46.83 -62.84 -14.32
CA ALA A 258 -47.30 -64.16 -14.70
C ALA A 258 -48.55 -64.49 -13.87
N PRO A 259 -49.49 -65.34 -14.35
CA PRO A 259 -49.65 -65.95 -15.68
C PRO A 259 -50.88 -65.47 -16.47
#